data_AF-A0A956Z194-F1
#
_entry.id   AF-A0A956Z194-F1
#
_cell.length_a   1.000
_cell.length_b   1.000
_cell.length_c   1.000
_cell.angle_alpha   90.00
_cell.angle_beta   90.00
_cell.angle_gamma   90.00
#
_symmetry.space_group_name_H-M   'P 1'
#
loop_
_entity.id
_entity.type
_entity.pdbx_description
1 polymer ?
#
loop_
_entity_poly.entity_id
_entity_poly.type
_entity_poly.pdbx_seq_one_letter_code
_entity_poly.pdbx_strand_id
1 'polypeptide(L)'
;MSRLVRQVLAPLDPYWDRIARRPLTAHSLARLEQGVGLALPDCLREYLEHVGMFQDLTYVEDNRIFVFETIPEYEAARSDLLDGLYGEIDMKLLPFGYDGAGNVFALLASGGEDADIFLLRQDIPEAQATEMTFSGWLGEVVRNTLATIESRTPNKQKSWRVQFTFRGGDFDSILQVMGQVERTALGSEWQHVETSQTGVIKSTAQVWFARQPLHVRRLEYPEWVSPWYFIDMTEPLEVNGTISTIQRLDDLFNEQIPGYGFINFGAVDQADGKADADA
;
A
#
# COMPACT_ATOMS: atom_id res chain seq x y z
N MET A 1 -1.07 -18.80 18.40
CA MET A 1 -1.23 -18.15 17.08
C MET A 1 -2.70 -18.23 16.73
N SER A 2 -3.31 -17.06 16.71
CA SER A 2 -4.72 -16.82 16.38
C SER A 2 -5.12 -17.53 15.09
N ARG A 3 -6.37 -17.99 15.06
CA ARG A 3 -6.98 -18.69 13.91
C ARG A 3 -8.24 -17.99 13.42
N LEU A 4 -8.68 -16.91 14.07
CA LEU A 4 -10.01 -16.36 13.84
C LEU A 4 -10.10 -15.69 12.47
N VAL A 5 -9.11 -14.88 12.10
CA VAL A 5 -9.08 -14.23 10.78
C VAL A 5 -8.98 -15.27 9.67
N ARG A 6 -8.09 -16.27 9.81
CA ARG A 6 -8.05 -17.40 8.86
C ARG A 6 -9.39 -18.12 8.71
N GLN A 7 -10.11 -18.35 9.81
CA GLN A 7 -11.42 -19.00 9.78
C GLN A 7 -12.46 -18.15 9.05
N VAL A 8 -12.46 -16.84 9.30
CA VAL A 8 -13.37 -15.90 8.62
C VAL A 8 -13.06 -15.81 7.12
N LEU A 9 -11.79 -15.86 6.73
CA LEU A 9 -11.35 -15.80 5.33
C LEU A 9 -11.51 -17.12 4.57
N ALA A 10 -11.57 -18.27 5.25
CA ALA A 10 -11.62 -19.60 4.63
C ALA A 10 -12.69 -19.78 3.52
N PRO A 11 -13.90 -19.19 3.61
CA PRO A 11 -14.89 -19.25 2.53
C PRO A 11 -14.41 -18.66 1.19
N LEU A 12 -13.41 -17.78 1.20
CA LEU A 12 -12.82 -17.18 0.00
C LEU A 12 -11.73 -18.03 -0.65
N ASP A 13 -11.28 -19.12 -0.01
CA ASP A 13 -10.20 -19.98 -0.52
C ASP A 13 -10.39 -20.45 -1.97
N PRO A 14 -11.60 -20.84 -2.41
CA PRO A 14 -11.84 -21.24 -3.81
C PRO A 14 -11.73 -20.09 -4.83
N TYR A 15 -11.71 -18.84 -4.37
CA TYR A 15 -11.87 -17.64 -5.19
C TYR A 15 -10.66 -16.69 -5.13
N TRP A 16 -9.52 -17.15 -4.59
CA TRP A 16 -8.30 -16.33 -4.54
C TRP A 16 -7.74 -15.94 -5.91
N ASP A 17 -8.22 -16.55 -7.00
CA ASP A 17 -7.92 -16.14 -8.36
C ASP A 17 -8.62 -14.84 -8.78
N ARG A 18 -9.52 -14.28 -7.96
CA ARG A 18 -10.29 -13.05 -8.25
C ARG A 18 -10.11 -11.93 -7.24
N ILE A 19 -9.45 -12.21 -6.12
CA ILE A 19 -9.18 -11.25 -5.06
C ILE A 19 -7.68 -11.01 -5.01
N ALA A 20 -7.26 -9.77 -5.25
CA ALA A 20 -5.88 -9.37 -5.20
C ALA A 20 -5.37 -9.42 -3.76
N ARG A 21 -4.21 -10.04 -3.57
CA ARG A 21 -3.55 -10.12 -2.27
C ARG A 21 -2.04 -10.12 -2.41
N ARG A 22 -1.40 -9.42 -1.48
CA ARG A 22 0.06 -9.43 -1.26
C ARG A 22 0.33 -9.45 0.23
N PRO A 23 0.27 -10.65 0.84
CA PRO A 23 0.67 -10.86 2.22
C PRO A 23 1.92 -10.07 2.60
N LEU A 24 1.87 -9.37 3.74
CA LEU A 24 3.06 -8.70 4.25
C LEU A 24 4.03 -9.73 4.80
N THR A 25 5.32 -9.46 4.61
CA THR A 25 6.37 -10.27 5.24
C THR A 25 6.51 -9.90 6.72
N ALA A 26 7.14 -10.78 7.51
CA ALA A 26 7.47 -10.47 8.91
C ALA A 26 8.31 -9.19 9.03
N HIS A 27 9.16 -8.91 8.05
CA HIS A 27 9.97 -7.70 8.00
C HIS A 27 9.09 -6.45 7.76
N SER A 28 8.21 -6.49 6.77
CA SER A 28 7.31 -5.37 6.46
C SER A 28 6.32 -5.09 7.61
N LEU A 29 5.87 -6.12 8.32
CA LEU A 29 5.05 -5.99 9.53
C LEU A 29 5.82 -5.33 10.68
N ALA A 30 7.07 -5.74 10.91
CA ALA A 30 7.91 -5.11 11.93
C ALA A 30 8.18 -3.63 11.61
N ARG A 31 8.39 -3.30 10.32
CA ARG A 31 8.51 -1.91 9.86
C ARG A 31 7.24 -1.11 10.14
N LEU A 32 6.06 -1.65 9.83
CA LEU A 32 4.79 -0.99 10.15
C LEU A 32 4.66 -0.72 11.65
N GLU A 33 4.93 -1.71 12.50
CA GLU A 33 4.88 -1.58 13.96
C GLU A 33 5.85 -0.51 14.50
N GLN A 34 7.05 -0.46 13.94
CA GLN A 34 8.02 0.57 14.24
C GLN A 34 7.53 1.97 13.82
N GLY A 35 6.96 2.09 12.62
CA GLY A 35 6.43 3.34 12.07
C GLY A 35 5.30 3.93 12.91
N VAL A 36 4.32 3.11 13.31
CA VAL A 36 3.19 3.56 14.15
C VAL A 36 3.53 3.64 15.65
N GLY A 37 4.71 3.14 16.06
CA GLY A 37 5.18 3.13 17.44
C GLY A 37 4.38 2.22 18.39
N LEU A 38 3.67 1.22 17.85
CA LEU A 38 2.82 0.29 18.58
C LEU A 38 2.90 -1.11 17.95
N ALA A 39 2.72 -2.14 18.77
CA ALA A 39 2.46 -3.47 18.24
C ALA A 39 1.07 -3.50 17.59
N LEU A 40 0.94 -4.20 16.47
CA LEU A 40 -0.33 -4.46 15.83
C LEU A 40 -1.17 -5.41 16.71
N PRO A 41 -2.49 -5.16 16.85
CA PRO A 41 -3.41 -6.16 17.39
C PRO A 41 -3.29 -7.48 16.62
N ASP A 42 -3.45 -8.62 17.31
CA ASP A 42 -3.24 -9.95 16.72
C ASP A 42 -4.12 -10.18 15.49
N CYS A 43 -5.37 -9.71 15.52
CA CYS A 43 -6.31 -9.80 14.40
C CYS A 43 -5.85 -9.02 13.17
N LEU A 44 -5.39 -7.77 13.33
CA LEU A 44 -4.91 -6.96 12.21
C LEU A 44 -3.60 -7.52 11.64
N ARG A 45 -2.69 -7.99 12.51
CA ARG A 45 -1.46 -8.65 12.08
C ARG A 45 -1.79 -9.89 11.25
N GLU A 46 -2.67 -10.77 11.74
CA GLU A 46 -3.10 -11.97 11.01
C GLU A 46 -3.74 -11.60 9.66
N TYR A 47 -4.58 -10.56 9.60
CA TYR A 47 -5.14 -10.07 8.35
C TYR A 47 -4.07 -9.65 7.33
N LEU A 48 -3.11 -8.83 7.75
CA LEU A 48 -2.04 -8.34 6.89
C LEU A 48 -1.08 -9.47 6.44
N GLU A 49 -0.89 -10.50 7.26
CA GLU A 49 -0.14 -11.72 6.92
C GLU A 49 -0.85 -12.60 5.87
N HIS A 50 -2.16 -12.48 5.69
CA HIS A 50 -2.94 -13.33 4.78
C HIS A 50 -3.40 -12.61 3.51
N VAL A 51 -3.73 -11.33 3.64
CA VAL A 51 -4.30 -10.49 2.57
C VAL A 51 -3.30 -9.42 2.14
N GLY A 52 -2.70 -8.72 3.11
CA GLY A 52 -1.84 -7.55 2.88
C GLY A 52 -2.61 -6.22 2.88
N MET A 53 -1.95 -5.18 2.38
CA MET A 53 -2.48 -3.81 2.27
C MET A 53 -3.12 -3.56 0.90
N PHE A 54 -4.16 -4.34 0.57
CA PHE A 54 -4.93 -4.17 -0.66
C PHE A 54 -6.39 -3.90 -0.34
N GLN A 55 -6.94 -2.85 -0.95
CA GLN A 55 -8.37 -2.62 -0.85
C GLN A 55 -9.20 -3.53 -1.76
N ASP A 56 -8.64 -4.37 -2.65
CA ASP A 56 -9.46 -5.21 -3.56
C ASP A 56 -10.46 -6.13 -2.81
N LEU A 57 -10.14 -6.56 -1.59
CA LEU A 57 -11.10 -7.28 -0.73
C LEU A 57 -12.13 -6.33 -0.09
N THR A 58 -11.70 -5.16 0.36
CA THR A 58 -12.51 -4.20 1.12
C THR A 58 -13.20 -3.14 0.25
N TYR A 59 -12.91 -3.07 -1.04
CA TYR A 59 -13.50 -2.15 -2.01
C TYR A 59 -14.74 -2.80 -2.62
N VAL A 60 -15.79 -2.84 -1.81
CA VAL A 60 -17.16 -3.12 -2.24
C VAL A 60 -17.95 -1.86 -1.87
N GLU A 61 -18.83 -1.39 -2.74
CA GLU A 61 -19.60 -0.15 -2.51
C GLU A 61 -20.31 -0.12 -1.13
N ASP A 62 -20.65 -1.30 -0.61
CA ASP A 62 -21.31 -1.48 0.69
C ASP A 62 -20.36 -1.64 1.89
N ASN A 63 -19.04 -1.70 1.67
CA ASN A 63 -18.08 -1.83 2.76
C ASN A 63 -17.84 -0.47 3.41
N ARG A 64 -18.01 -0.42 4.73
CA ARG A 64 -17.91 0.80 5.53
C ARG A 64 -16.48 1.21 5.88
N ILE A 65 -15.52 0.29 5.71
CA ILE A 65 -14.13 0.49 6.13
C ILE A 65 -13.21 0.01 5.03
N PHE A 66 -12.42 0.93 4.50
CA PHE A 66 -11.29 0.68 3.61
C PHE A 66 -10.03 0.59 4.44
N VAL A 67 -9.29 -0.51 4.35
CA VAL A 67 -7.99 -0.66 5.02
C VAL A 67 -6.97 0.24 4.34
N PHE A 68 -6.07 0.85 5.12
CA PHE A 68 -4.97 1.64 4.55
C PHE A 68 -4.08 0.79 3.63
N GLU A 69 -3.64 1.39 2.53
CA GLU A 69 -2.94 0.69 1.44
C GLU A 69 -1.42 0.83 1.51
N THR A 70 -0.92 1.67 2.40
CA THR A 70 0.51 1.96 2.55
C THR A 70 0.90 2.18 4.01
N ILE A 71 2.15 1.87 4.38
CA ILE A 71 2.67 2.17 5.74
C ILE A 71 2.59 3.67 6.06
N PRO A 72 2.95 4.60 5.15
CA PRO A 72 2.78 6.03 5.40
C PRO A 72 1.35 6.46 5.77
N GLU A 73 0.30 5.81 5.25
CA GLU A 73 -1.09 6.10 5.67
C GLU A 73 -1.35 5.71 7.13
N TYR A 74 -0.85 4.56 7.56
CA TYR A 74 -0.91 4.16 8.97
C TYR A 74 -0.15 5.15 9.87
N GLU A 75 1.07 5.55 9.46
CA GLU A 75 1.90 6.51 10.19
C GLU A 75 1.24 7.90 10.27
N ALA A 76 0.69 8.40 9.16
CA ALA A 76 0.00 9.68 9.11
C ALA A 76 -1.24 9.68 10.01
N ALA A 77 -2.12 8.68 9.87
CA ALA A 77 -3.30 8.57 10.72
C ALA A 77 -2.95 8.43 12.20
N ARG A 78 -1.83 7.76 12.51
CA ARG A 78 -1.29 7.68 13.86
C ARG A 78 -0.77 9.02 14.36
N SER A 79 -0.03 9.77 13.54
CA SER A 79 0.45 11.12 13.88
C SER A 79 -0.72 12.06 14.17
N ASP A 80 -1.74 12.06 13.32
CA ASP A 80 -2.95 12.88 13.49
C ASP A 80 -3.62 12.62 14.85
N LEU A 81 -3.68 11.35 15.26
CA LEU A 81 -4.17 10.97 16.59
C LEU A 81 -3.28 11.51 17.71
N LEU A 82 -1.96 11.36 17.59
CA LEU A 82 -1.00 11.83 18.60
C LEU A 82 -0.98 13.36 18.73
N ASP A 83 -1.22 14.07 17.63
CA ASP A 83 -1.28 15.53 17.55
C ASP A 83 -2.63 16.08 18.05
N GLY A 84 -3.56 15.19 18.47
CA GLY A 84 -4.84 15.55 19.06
C GLY A 84 -5.88 16.02 18.04
N LEU A 85 -5.72 15.69 16.75
CA LEU A 85 -6.67 16.06 15.69
C LEU A 85 -8.10 15.56 15.96
N TYR A 86 -8.21 14.48 16.71
CA TYR A 86 -9.47 13.82 17.08
C TYR A 86 -9.86 14.04 18.56
N GLY A 87 -9.19 14.96 19.28
CA GLY A 87 -9.44 15.24 20.71
C GLY A 87 -8.62 14.37 21.67
N GLU A 88 -9.04 14.29 22.94
CA GLU A 88 -8.35 13.52 23.99
C GLU A 88 -8.68 12.02 23.87
N ILE A 89 -7.99 11.35 22.94
CA ILE A 89 -8.19 9.92 22.67
C ILE A 89 -7.11 9.06 23.32
N ASP A 90 -7.48 7.82 23.66
CA ASP A 90 -6.53 6.83 24.15
C ASP A 90 -5.39 6.61 23.13
N MET A 91 -4.18 6.96 23.54
CA MET A 91 -2.95 6.81 22.76
C MET A 91 -2.61 5.36 22.44
N LYS A 92 -3.36 4.37 22.96
CA LYS A 92 -3.23 2.95 22.62
C LYS A 92 -4.09 2.53 21.42
N LEU A 93 -4.87 3.42 20.84
CA LEU A 93 -5.59 3.14 19.59
C LEU A 93 -4.64 3.17 18.40
N LEU A 94 -4.81 2.19 17.52
CA LEU A 94 -4.09 2.01 16.28
C LEU A 94 -5.09 2.16 15.12
N PRO A 95 -5.04 3.28 14.37
CA PRO A 95 -5.78 3.45 13.13
C PRO A 95 -5.45 2.36 12.11
N PHE A 96 -6.46 1.81 11.43
CA PHE A 96 -6.24 0.76 10.42
C PHE A 96 -7.03 0.95 9.12
N GLY A 97 -7.99 1.87 9.09
CA GLY A 97 -8.79 2.15 7.91
C GLY A 97 -9.63 3.40 8.03
N TYR A 98 -10.40 3.68 6.99
CA TYR A 98 -11.21 4.89 6.84
C TYR A 98 -12.46 4.61 5.98
N ASP A 99 -13.43 5.53 5.97
CA ASP A 99 -14.67 5.40 5.17
C ASP A 99 -14.68 6.19 3.85
N GLY A 100 -13.57 6.86 3.52
CA GLY A 100 -13.48 7.76 2.37
C GLY A 100 -14.08 9.16 2.60
N ALA A 101 -14.77 9.39 3.71
CA ALA A 101 -15.34 10.69 4.11
C ALA A 101 -14.51 11.42 5.17
N GLY A 102 -13.31 10.90 5.48
CA GLY A 102 -12.38 11.46 6.47
C GLY A 102 -12.55 10.91 7.88
N ASN A 103 -13.46 9.96 8.10
CA ASN A 103 -13.55 9.26 9.38
C ASN A 103 -12.56 8.09 9.40
N VAL A 104 -11.95 7.86 10.56
CA VAL A 104 -10.91 6.85 10.74
C VAL A 104 -11.38 5.79 11.71
N PHE A 105 -11.06 4.53 11.41
CA PHE A 105 -11.34 3.39 12.27
C PHE A 105 -10.07 2.90 12.93
N ALA A 106 -10.15 2.57 14.22
CA ALA A 106 -9.03 2.16 15.03
C ALA A 106 -9.35 0.93 15.87
N LEU A 107 -8.30 0.22 16.27
CA LEU A 107 -8.35 -0.92 17.18
C LEU A 107 -7.50 -0.60 18.41
N LEU A 108 -7.82 -1.18 19.56
CA LEU A 108 -6.90 -1.13 20.71
C LEU A 108 -5.67 -1.99 20.41
N ALA A 109 -4.46 -1.43 20.56
CA ALA A 109 -3.19 -2.12 20.29
C ALA A 109 -2.97 -3.36 21.18
N SER A 110 -3.52 -3.35 22.41
CA SER A 110 -3.55 -4.53 23.29
C SER A 110 -4.69 -5.50 22.97
N GLY A 111 -5.43 -5.27 21.89
CA GLY A 111 -6.51 -6.12 21.43
C GLY A 111 -5.97 -7.50 21.04
N GLY A 112 -6.67 -8.54 21.50
CA GLY A 112 -6.32 -9.93 21.20
C GLY A 112 -6.79 -10.37 19.81
N GLU A 113 -7.21 -11.63 19.73
CA GLU A 113 -7.60 -12.30 18.48
C GLU A 113 -8.88 -11.72 17.84
N ASP A 114 -9.69 -10.97 18.59
CA ASP A 114 -10.85 -10.23 18.09
C ASP A 114 -11.00 -8.91 18.84
N ALA A 115 -10.54 -7.81 18.24
CA ALA A 115 -10.56 -6.49 18.86
C ALA A 115 -11.83 -5.71 18.47
N ASP A 116 -12.36 -4.93 19.41
CA ASP A 116 -13.44 -3.97 19.13
C ASP A 116 -12.93 -2.86 18.20
N ILE A 117 -13.79 -2.45 17.26
CA ILE A 117 -13.53 -1.34 16.34
C ILE A 117 -14.07 -0.04 16.93
N PHE A 118 -13.23 0.98 16.93
CA PHE A 118 -13.55 2.35 17.32
C PHE A 118 -13.59 3.25 16.10
N LEU A 119 -14.50 4.22 16.11
CA LEU A 119 -14.63 5.29 15.13
C LEU A 119 -14.07 6.58 15.71
N LEU A 120 -13.17 7.21 14.96
CA LEU A 120 -12.53 8.49 15.25
C LEU A 120 -13.06 9.53 14.27
N ARG A 121 -13.54 10.65 14.79
CA ARG A 121 -14.11 11.75 14.00
C ARG A 121 -13.53 13.07 14.46
N GLN A 122 -13.26 13.98 13.52
CA GLN A 122 -12.72 15.29 13.87
C GLN A 122 -13.73 16.17 14.63
N ASP A 123 -15.02 15.93 14.45
CA ASP A 123 -16.09 16.72 15.08
C ASP A 123 -16.53 16.18 16.45
N ILE A 124 -15.99 15.03 16.88
CA ILE A 124 -16.31 14.42 18.18
C ILE A 124 -14.98 14.09 18.88
N PRO A 125 -14.65 14.75 20.01
CA PRO A 125 -13.35 14.63 20.67
C PRO A 125 -13.20 13.34 21.50
N GLU A 126 -13.86 12.25 21.09
CA GLU A 126 -13.95 10.98 21.80
C GLU A 126 -14.02 9.83 20.80
N ALA A 127 -13.29 8.74 21.07
CA ALA A 127 -13.40 7.52 20.28
C ALA A 127 -14.74 6.82 20.55
N GLN A 128 -15.51 6.54 19.49
CA GLN A 128 -16.81 5.90 19.60
C GLN A 128 -16.71 4.40 19.33
N ALA A 129 -17.14 3.56 20.26
CA ALA A 129 -17.25 2.13 20.00
C ALA A 129 -18.31 1.89 18.91
N THR A 130 -17.97 1.09 17.89
CA THR A 130 -18.89 0.79 16.78
C THR A 130 -19.85 -0.37 17.09
N GLU A 131 -19.72 -1.00 18.27
CA GLU A 131 -20.39 -2.26 18.63
C GLU A 131 -20.02 -3.44 17.70
N MET A 132 -18.97 -3.28 16.89
CA MET A 132 -18.48 -4.27 15.93
C MET A 132 -17.05 -4.70 16.30
N THR A 133 -16.79 -6.01 16.19
CA THR A 133 -15.44 -6.56 16.32
C THR A 133 -14.76 -6.69 14.96
N PHE A 134 -13.44 -6.81 14.94
CA PHE A 134 -12.68 -7.00 13.71
C PHE A 134 -13.12 -8.24 12.92
N SER A 135 -13.35 -9.37 13.59
CA SER A 135 -13.85 -10.59 12.95
C SER A 135 -15.28 -10.44 12.45
N GLY A 136 -16.11 -9.69 13.18
CA GLY A 136 -17.47 -9.35 12.79
C GLY A 136 -17.50 -8.55 11.49
N TRP A 137 -16.74 -7.45 11.44
CA TRP A 137 -16.54 -6.63 10.25
C TRP A 137 -16.01 -7.44 9.07
N LEU A 138 -14.93 -8.20 9.28
CA LEU A 138 -14.33 -9.01 8.23
C LEU A 138 -15.30 -10.08 7.70
N GLY A 139 -16.14 -10.64 8.57
CA GLY A 139 -17.21 -11.55 8.18
C GLY A 139 -18.23 -10.89 7.24
N GLU A 140 -18.56 -9.62 7.45
CA GLU A 140 -19.41 -8.86 6.52
C GLU A 140 -18.72 -8.65 5.17
N VAL A 141 -17.45 -8.24 5.19
CA VAL A 141 -16.62 -8.07 3.98
C VAL A 141 -16.58 -9.37 3.16
N VAL A 142 -16.37 -10.51 3.82
CA VAL A 142 -16.35 -11.83 3.17
C VAL A 142 -17.71 -12.17 2.56
N ARG A 143 -18.82 -11.97 3.29
CA ARG A 143 -20.16 -12.22 2.74
C ARG A 143 -20.46 -11.35 1.51
N ASN A 144 -20.15 -10.06 1.60
CA ASN A 144 -20.37 -9.10 0.50
C ASN A 144 -19.50 -9.45 -0.72
N THR A 145 -18.26 -9.85 -0.48
CA THR A 145 -17.35 -10.31 -1.52
C THR A 145 -17.88 -11.56 -2.20
N LEU A 146 -18.33 -12.58 -1.45
CA LEU A 146 -18.92 -13.80 -2.01
C LEU A 146 -20.18 -13.52 -2.84
N ALA A 147 -21.00 -12.56 -2.44
CA ALA A 147 -22.19 -12.17 -3.21
C ALA A 147 -21.85 -11.57 -4.59
N THR A 148 -20.65 -11.01 -4.76
CA THR A 148 -20.19 -10.32 -5.98
C THR A 148 -19.02 -11.02 -6.68
N ILE A 149 -18.56 -12.17 -6.18
CA ILE A 149 -17.28 -12.76 -6.56
C ILE A 149 -17.22 -13.16 -8.04
N GLU A 150 -18.33 -13.68 -8.58
CA GLU A 150 -18.40 -14.15 -9.98
C GLU A 150 -18.23 -13.01 -11.00
N SER A 151 -18.66 -11.79 -10.64
CA SER A 151 -18.53 -10.59 -11.50
C SER A 151 -17.18 -9.89 -11.38
N ARG A 152 -16.35 -10.23 -10.39
CA ARG A 152 -15.03 -9.60 -10.21
C ARG A 152 -14.05 -10.04 -11.30
N THR A 153 -13.26 -9.10 -11.83
CA THR A 153 -12.19 -9.39 -12.79
C THR A 153 -11.20 -10.41 -12.20
N PRO A 154 -10.86 -11.50 -12.91
CA PRO A 154 -9.83 -12.44 -12.46
C PRO A 154 -8.45 -11.79 -12.34
N ASN A 155 -7.67 -12.16 -11.33
CA ASN A 155 -6.32 -11.64 -11.06
C ASN A 155 -5.34 -11.81 -12.23
N LYS A 156 -5.53 -12.83 -13.09
CA LYS A 156 -4.74 -12.98 -14.33
C LYS A 156 -4.91 -11.81 -15.31
N GLN A 157 -6.00 -11.05 -15.18
CA GLN A 157 -6.30 -9.84 -15.96
C GLN A 157 -6.03 -8.56 -15.16
N LYS A 158 -5.57 -8.68 -13.91
CA LYS A 158 -5.18 -7.54 -13.06
C LYS A 158 -3.66 -7.42 -13.00
N SER A 159 -3.21 -6.25 -12.61
CA SER A 159 -1.82 -5.99 -12.25
C SER A 159 -1.76 -5.00 -11.11
N TRP A 160 -0.83 -5.21 -10.19
CA TRP A 160 -0.51 -4.22 -9.18
C TRP A 160 0.36 -3.15 -9.81
N ARG A 161 -0.07 -1.88 -9.72
CA ARG A 161 0.70 -0.74 -10.24
C ARG A 161 1.11 0.17 -9.11
N VAL A 162 2.37 0.60 -9.19
CA VAL A 162 2.96 1.51 -8.22
C VAL A 162 3.89 2.49 -8.91
N GLN A 163 4.20 3.56 -8.21
CA GLN A 163 5.29 4.46 -8.56
C GLN A 163 6.21 4.65 -7.37
N PHE A 164 7.48 4.31 -7.57
CA PHE A 164 8.54 4.68 -6.64
C PHE A 164 8.99 6.11 -6.95
N THR A 165 9.10 6.93 -5.92
CA THR A 165 9.51 8.32 -6.01
C THR A 165 10.77 8.53 -5.18
N PHE A 166 11.69 9.35 -5.67
CA PHE A 166 12.96 9.60 -4.98
C PHE A 166 13.27 11.09 -5.01
N ARG A 167 13.39 11.71 -3.83
CA ARG A 167 13.76 13.11 -3.65
C ARG A 167 15.18 13.18 -3.13
N GLY A 168 16.14 13.42 -4.03
CA GLY A 168 17.55 13.60 -3.66
C GLY A 168 18.39 12.35 -3.49
N GLY A 169 17.86 11.19 -3.90
CA GLY A 169 18.69 10.02 -4.16
C GLY A 169 19.53 10.21 -5.43
N ASP A 170 20.79 9.79 -5.38
CA ASP A 170 21.59 9.61 -6.59
C ASP A 170 21.05 8.41 -7.41
N PHE A 171 21.00 8.57 -8.74
CA PHE A 171 20.36 7.56 -9.58
C PHE A 171 21.13 6.23 -9.61
N ASP A 172 22.46 6.27 -9.53
CA ASP A 172 23.26 5.03 -9.47
C ASP A 172 22.97 4.26 -8.18
N SER A 173 22.73 4.96 -7.06
CA SER A 173 22.30 4.35 -5.81
C SER A 173 20.94 3.66 -5.95
N ILE A 174 19.98 4.26 -6.66
CA ILE A 174 18.67 3.64 -6.95
C ILE A 174 18.87 2.35 -7.77
N LEU A 175 19.68 2.40 -8.83
CA LEU A 175 19.98 1.23 -9.65
C LEU A 175 20.71 0.13 -8.86
N GLN A 176 21.59 0.50 -7.94
CA GLN A 176 22.29 -0.44 -7.07
C GLN A 176 21.31 -1.18 -6.15
N VAL A 177 20.34 -0.47 -5.55
CA VAL A 177 19.29 -1.09 -4.73
C VAL A 177 18.43 -2.04 -5.56
N MET A 178 17.98 -1.61 -6.74
CA MET A 178 17.25 -2.48 -7.68
C MET A 178 18.07 -3.74 -8.03
N GLY A 179 19.38 -3.59 -8.22
CA GLY A 179 20.35 -4.65 -8.47
C GLY A 179 20.42 -5.74 -7.39
N GLN A 180 20.00 -5.46 -6.15
CA GLN A 180 19.95 -6.43 -5.06
C GLN A 180 18.75 -7.39 -5.20
N VAL A 181 17.71 -6.98 -5.94
CA VAL A 181 16.50 -7.77 -6.14
C VAL A 181 16.59 -8.59 -7.43
N GLU A 182 16.93 -7.94 -8.52
CA GLU A 182 17.04 -8.51 -9.86
C GLU A 182 18.14 -7.83 -10.67
N ARG A 183 18.55 -8.47 -11.78
CA ARG A 183 19.52 -7.85 -12.69
C ARG A 183 19.00 -6.52 -13.22
N THR A 184 19.77 -5.45 -12.96
CA THR A 184 19.42 -4.07 -13.31
C THR A 184 20.52 -3.43 -14.16
N ALA A 185 20.14 -2.64 -15.17
CA ALA A 185 21.07 -1.83 -15.96
C ALA A 185 20.36 -0.63 -16.61
N LEU A 186 21.07 0.49 -16.75
CA LEU A 186 20.61 1.59 -17.59
C LEU A 186 20.64 1.15 -19.06
N GLY A 187 19.49 1.23 -19.73
CA GLY A 187 19.30 0.77 -21.12
C GLY A 187 19.53 1.85 -22.16
N SER A 188 19.35 3.13 -21.80
CA SER A 188 19.53 4.27 -22.69
C SER A 188 20.10 5.47 -21.93
N GLU A 189 20.69 6.41 -22.66
CA GLU A 189 20.97 7.73 -22.10
C GLU A 189 19.64 8.47 -21.78
N TRP A 190 19.74 9.47 -20.91
CA TRP A 190 18.63 10.37 -20.60
C TRP A 190 18.23 11.18 -21.83
N GLN A 191 16.95 11.16 -22.16
CA GLN A 191 16.36 11.92 -23.25
C GLN A 191 15.56 13.10 -22.66
N HIS A 192 15.85 14.30 -23.15
CA HIS A 192 15.06 15.47 -22.82
C HIS A 192 13.65 15.32 -23.40
N VAL A 193 12.63 15.57 -22.57
CA VAL A 193 11.22 15.57 -23.00
C VAL A 193 10.74 17.00 -23.19
N GLU A 194 10.82 17.82 -22.14
CA GLU A 194 10.36 19.21 -22.17
C GLU A 194 10.97 20.04 -21.04
N THR A 195 10.85 21.36 -21.16
CA THR A 195 11.08 22.32 -20.06
C THR A 195 9.81 23.10 -19.83
N SER A 196 9.28 23.08 -18.61
CA SER A 196 8.08 23.84 -18.24
C SER A 196 8.32 25.35 -18.32
N GLN A 197 7.24 26.14 -18.34
CA GLN A 197 7.32 27.60 -18.27
C GLN A 197 8.02 28.11 -16.99
N THR A 198 7.96 27.31 -15.92
CA THR A 198 8.62 27.59 -14.64
C THR A 198 10.07 27.11 -14.61
N GLY A 199 10.60 26.52 -15.69
CA GLY A 199 11.99 26.08 -15.78
C GLY A 199 12.27 24.67 -15.27
N VAL A 200 11.24 23.87 -14.98
CA VAL A 200 11.40 22.45 -14.61
C VAL A 200 11.70 21.65 -15.87
N ILE A 201 12.83 20.95 -15.88
CA ILE A 201 13.30 20.11 -16.98
C ILE A 201 12.82 18.67 -16.73
N LYS A 202 12.05 18.11 -17.65
CA LYS A 202 11.61 16.71 -17.66
C LYS A 202 12.47 15.91 -18.62
N SER A 203 13.02 14.80 -18.14
CA SER A 203 13.77 13.84 -18.96
C SER A 203 13.33 12.41 -18.66
N THR A 204 13.57 11.51 -19.60
CA THR A 204 13.24 10.08 -19.46
C THR A 204 14.42 9.20 -19.82
N ALA A 205 14.48 8.00 -19.23
CA ALA A 205 15.41 6.96 -19.62
C ALA A 205 14.74 5.59 -19.47
N GLN A 206 15.28 4.60 -20.18
CA GLN A 206 14.89 3.21 -20.03
C GLN A 206 15.85 2.50 -19.09
N VAL A 207 15.31 1.78 -18.10
CA VAL A 207 16.07 0.89 -17.23
C VAL A 207 15.66 -0.54 -17.52
N TRP A 208 16.61 -1.44 -17.70
CA TRP A 208 16.35 -2.87 -17.75
C TRP A 208 16.33 -3.42 -16.33
N PHE A 209 15.22 -4.03 -15.94
CA PHE A 209 15.04 -4.69 -14.65
C PHE A 209 14.40 -6.05 -14.87
N ALA A 210 15.00 -7.12 -14.36
CA ALA A 210 14.52 -8.50 -14.57
C ALA A 210 14.28 -8.86 -16.06
N ARG A 211 15.11 -8.31 -16.96
CA ARG A 211 14.99 -8.40 -18.44
C ARG A 211 13.75 -7.74 -19.04
N GLN A 212 13.05 -6.92 -18.26
CA GLN A 212 11.95 -6.09 -18.72
C GLN A 212 12.37 -4.62 -18.73
N PRO A 213 11.92 -3.83 -19.72
CA PRO A 213 12.17 -2.41 -19.71
C PRO A 213 11.20 -1.70 -18.76
N LEU A 214 11.74 -0.82 -17.92
CA LEU A 214 11.02 0.14 -17.09
C LEU A 214 11.31 1.55 -17.59
N HIS A 215 10.29 2.40 -17.55
CA HIS A 215 10.44 3.82 -17.85
C HIS A 215 10.74 4.58 -16.57
N VAL A 216 11.79 5.39 -16.61
CA VAL A 216 12.17 6.27 -15.51
C VAL A 216 12.02 7.71 -15.96
N ARG A 217 11.34 8.52 -15.14
CA ARG A 217 11.23 9.96 -15.33
C ARG A 217 12.16 10.66 -14.34
N ARG A 218 12.83 11.72 -14.81
CA ARG A 218 13.66 12.62 -14.01
C ARG A 218 13.13 14.03 -14.16
N LEU A 219 12.94 14.70 -13.03
CA LEU A 219 12.61 16.12 -12.97
C LEU A 219 13.77 16.88 -12.34
N GLU A 220 14.21 17.94 -13.00
CA GLU A 220 15.29 18.82 -12.54
C GLU A 220 14.78 20.25 -12.51
N TYR A 221 15.13 20.98 -11.46
CA TYR A 221 14.87 22.41 -11.35
C TYR A 221 16.09 23.09 -10.73
N PRO A 222 16.60 24.21 -11.28
CA PRO A 222 17.85 24.81 -10.81
C PRO A 222 17.87 25.20 -9.32
N GLU A 223 16.70 25.46 -8.72
CA GLU A 223 16.61 25.82 -7.30
C GLU A 223 16.48 24.58 -6.39
N TRP A 224 16.28 23.39 -6.94
CA TRP A 224 16.28 22.16 -6.15
C TRP A 224 17.72 21.72 -5.87
N VAL A 225 17.95 21.23 -4.66
CA VAL A 225 19.24 20.65 -4.25
C VAL A 225 19.59 19.42 -5.11
N SER A 226 18.58 18.75 -5.65
CA SER A 226 18.73 17.48 -6.35
C SER A 226 17.53 17.18 -7.27
N PRO A 227 17.74 16.38 -8.32
CA PRO A 227 16.66 15.87 -9.15
C PRO A 227 15.67 15.00 -8.37
N TRP A 228 14.48 14.85 -8.95
CA TRP A 228 13.48 13.88 -8.53
C TRP A 228 13.40 12.77 -9.55
N TYR A 229 13.32 11.52 -9.09
CA TYR A 229 13.17 10.35 -9.95
C TYR A 229 11.85 9.65 -9.67
N PHE A 230 11.26 9.12 -10.74
CA PHE A 230 10.01 8.37 -10.70
C PHE A 230 10.18 7.09 -11.51
N ILE A 231 9.89 5.95 -10.90
CA ILE A 231 9.94 4.64 -11.54
C ILE A 231 8.56 4.01 -11.42
N ASP A 232 7.88 3.89 -12.56
CA ASP A 232 6.60 3.21 -12.65
C ASP A 232 6.85 1.71 -12.79
N MET A 233 6.22 0.91 -11.92
CA MET A 233 6.38 -0.54 -11.91
C MET A 233 5.02 -1.24 -11.89
N THR A 234 4.96 -2.37 -12.56
CA THR A 234 3.77 -3.21 -12.64
C THR A 234 4.14 -4.65 -12.30
N GLU A 235 3.33 -5.31 -11.48
CA GLU A 235 3.50 -6.71 -11.12
C GLU A 235 2.20 -7.49 -11.37
N PRO A 236 2.24 -8.66 -12.06
CA PRO A 236 1.04 -9.46 -12.31
C PRO A 236 0.50 -10.09 -11.02
N LEU A 237 -0.82 -10.06 -10.85
CA LEU A 237 -1.49 -10.59 -9.65
C LEU A 237 -1.86 -12.08 -9.76
N GLU A 238 -1.60 -12.72 -10.90
CA GLU A 238 -1.84 -14.16 -11.11
C GLU A 238 -1.02 -15.05 -10.14
N VAL A 239 0.21 -14.63 -9.84
CA VAL A 239 1.11 -15.40 -8.97
C VAL A 239 0.84 -15.01 -7.52
N ASN A 240 -0.11 -15.70 -6.90
CA ASN A 240 -0.33 -15.64 -5.46
C ASN A 240 0.69 -16.55 -4.75
N GLY A 241 1.43 -16.02 -3.77
CA GLY A 241 2.29 -16.81 -2.88
C GLY A 241 3.80 -16.72 -3.12
N THR A 242 4.26 -16.01 -4.15
CA THR A 242 5.65 -15.55 -4.23
C THR A 242 5.79 -14.20 -3.54
N ILE A 243 6.93 -13.96 -2.89
CA ILE A 243 7.24 -12.63 -2.33
C ILE A 243 7.24 -11.63 -3.48
N SER A 244 6.45 -10.56 -3.35
CA SER A 244 6.36 -9.53 -4.38
C SER A 244 7.69 -8.83 -4.60
N THR A 245 8.03 -8.60 -5.86
CA THR A 245 9.20 -7.81 -6.25
C THR A 245 9.01 -6.35 -5.86
N ILE A 246 7.80 -5.81 -6.04
CA ILE A 246 7.44 -4.46 -5.59
C ILE A 246 7.64 -4.32 -4.07
N GLN A 247 7.15 -5.27 -3.26
CA GLN A 247 7.34 -5.22 -1.80
C GLN A 247 8.82 -5.29 -1.41
N ARG A 248 9.60 -6.17 -2.05
CA ARG A 248 11.05 -6.26 -1.80
C ARG A 248 11.78 -4.97 -2.12
N LEU A 249 11.42 -4.32 -3.22
CA LEU A 249 11.98 -3.03 -3.59
C LEU A 249 11.55 -1.92 -2.63
N ASP A 250 10.27 -1.88 -2.24
CA ASP A 250 9.75 -0.92 -1.26
C ASP A 250 10.50 -1.01 0.07
N ASP A 251 10.67 -2.23 0.62
CA ASP A 251 11.43 -2.46 1.85
C ASP A 251 12.88 -1.93 1.70
N LEU A 252 13.59 -2.31 0.62
CA LEU A 252 14.99 -1.91 0.44
C LEU A 252 15.17 -0.42 0.14
N PHE A 253 14.29 0.19 -0.66
CA PHE A 253 14.37 1.63 -0.95
C PHE A 253 14.12 2.45 0.29
N ASN A 254 13.14 2.05 1.11
CA ASN A 254 12.85 2.73 2.37
C ASN A 254 14.04 2.68 3.34
N GLU A 255 14.76 1.55 3.40
CA GLU A 255 15.94 1.41 4.25
C GLU A 255 17.16 2.16 3.75
N GLN A 256 17.38 2.19 2.43
CA GLN A 256 18.67 2.58 1.85
C GLN A 256 18.67 3.94 1.15
N ILE A 257 17.51 4.47 0.76
CA ILE A 257 17.41 5.70 -0.04
C ILE A 257 16.62 6.78 0.72
N PRO A 258 17.31 7.78 1.30
CA PRO A 258 16.64 8.95 1.88
C PRO A 258 15.78 9.68 0.85
N GLY A 259 14.61 10.16 1.29
CA GLY A 259 13.66 10.86 0.41
C GLY A 259 12.91 9.95 -0.57
N TYR A 260 12.99 8.63 -0.36
CA TYR A 260 12.09 7.67 -1.00
C TYR A 260 10.63 7.93 -0.62
N GLY A 261 9.72 7.67 -1.56
CA GLY A 261 8.29 7.63 -1.35
C GLY A 261 7.62 6.64 -2.29
N PHE A 262 6.43 6.17 -1.91
CA PHE A 262 5.71 5.12 -2.60
C PHE A 262 4.27 5.56 -2.89
N ILE A 263 3.83 5.40 -4.14
CA ILE A 263 2.45 5.63 -4.55
C ILE A 263 1.87 4.30 -4.98
N ASN A 264 0.80 3.88 -4.32
CA ASN A 264 0.05 2.67 -4.64
C ASN A 264 -1.14 3.03 -5.53
N PHE A 265 -1.19 2.54 -6.77
CA PHE A 265 -2.36 2.68 -7.63
C PHE A 265 -3.33 1.50 -7.51
N GLY A 266 -3.03 0.53 -6.64
CA GLY A 266 -3.85 -0.64 -6.37
C GLY A 266 -3.81 -1.70 -7.46
N ALA A 267 -4.77 -2.62 -7.39
CA ALA A 267 -4.97 -3.68 -8.37
C ALA A 267 -5.82 -3.14 -9.53
N VAL A 268 -5.21 -2.95 -10.70
CA VAL A 268 -5.89 -2.39 -11.88
C VAL A 268 -6.04 -3.42 -12.99
N ASP A 269 -7.10 -3.28 -13.78
CA ASP A 269 -7.31 -4.11 -14.95
C ASP A 269 -6.27 -3.80 -16.04
N GLN A 270 -5.67 -4.84 -16.60
CA GLN A 270 -4.64 -4.72 -17.63
C GLN A 270 -5.13 -4.02 -18.91
N ALA A 271 -6.44 -4.01 -19.14
CA ALA A 271 -7.07 -3.36 -20.29
C ALA A 271 -7.09 -1.83 -20.18
N ASP A 272 -7.36 -1.29 -18.99
CA ASP A 272 -7.42 0.15 -18.73
C ASP A 272 -6.03 0.78 -18.72
N GLY A 273 -5.05 -0.05 -18.41
CA GLY A 273 -3.68 0.37 -18.24
C GLY A 273 -2.87 0.71 -19.50
N LYS A 274 -3.50 0.74 -20.68
CA LYS A 274 -2.91 1.22 -21.94
C LYS A 274 -3.07 2.74 -22.14
N ALA A 275 -3.95 3.40 -21.40
CA ALA A 275 -4.25 4.82 -21.62
C ALA A 275 -3.21 5.78 -21.01
N ASP A 276 -2.55 5.39 -19.91
CA ASP A 276 -1.69 6.30 -19.13
C ASP A 276 -0.19 6.18 -19.42
N ALA A 277 0.23 5.22 -20.26
CA ALA A 277 1.65 5.07 -20.62
C ALA A 277 2.15 6.16 -21.59
N ASP A 278 1.24 6.96 -22.16
CA ASP A 278 1.50 7.98 -23.18
C ASP A 278 1.27 9.44 -22.68
N ALA A 279 1.12 9.67 -21.38
CA ALA A 279 0.95 11.02 -20.76
C ALA A 279 2.13 11.41 -19.85
#